data_AF-A0A483AEZ4-F1
#
_entry.id   AF-A0A483AEZ4-F1
#
_cell.length_a   1.000
_cell.length_b   1.000
_cell.length_c   1.000
_cell.angle_alpha   90.00
_cell.angle_beta   90.00
_cell.angle_gamma   90.00
#
_symmetry.space_group_name_H-M   'P 1'
#
loop_
_entity.id
_entity.type
_entity.pdbx_description
1 polymer ?
#
loop_
_entity_poly.entity_id
_entity_poly.type
_entity_poly.pdbx_seq_one_letter_code
_entity_poly.pdbx_strand_id
1 'polypeptide(L)'
;MNTKNTYKIGQDNINMLRLDIHNPVFVVSSISIIIFIVITLLFQQQVASFFGWLRPAITNTFDWLFLSAANIFVIFSLFLAVSPLGKIRLGGVDAKPDYSYVGWFSLIFAAGMGIGLMFFGVSEPISHFNSSMC
;
A
#
# COMPACT_ATOMS: atom_id res chain seq x y z
N MET A 1 -22.41 -34.07 19.99
CA MET A 1 -21.08 -33.47 20.26
C MET A 1 -20.77 -32.52 19.11
N ASN A 2 -21.20 -31.24 19.18
CA ASN A 2 -20.37 -30.07 19.57
C ASN A 2 -18.96 -30.17 18.98
N THR A 3 -18.59 -29.42 17.94
CA THR A 3 -18.20 -28.00 18.02
C THR A 3 -18.39 -27.25 16.67
N LYS A 4 -19.49 -26.52 16.51
CA LYS A 4 -19.55 -25.43 15.52
C LYS A 4 -19.02 -24.16 16.18
N ASN A 5 -17.70 -23.94 16.16
CA ASN A 5 -17.14 -22.59 16.35
C ASN A 5 -17.54 -21.76 15.13
N THR A 6 -18.79 -21.29 15.12
CA THR A 6 -19.34 -20.43 14.08
C THR A 6 -18.95 -19.00 14.42
N TYR A 7 -17.69 -18.66 14.15
CA TYR A 7 -17.27 -17.26 14.10
C TYR A 7 -18.05 -16.59 12.97
N LYS A 8 -18.96 -15.67 13.30
CA LYS A 8 -19.65 -14.85 12.29
C LYS A 8 -18.81 -13.59 12.09
N ILE A 9 -18.43 -13.35 10.84
CA ILE A 9 -17.70 -12.15 10.43
C ILE A 9 -18.50 -10.92 10.89
N GLY A 10 -17.94 -10.16 11.85
CA GLY A 10 -18.57 -8.98 12.45
C GLY A 10 -19.07 -9.11 13.90
N GLN A 11 -18.84 -10.23 14.59
CA GLN A 11 -19.23 -10.40 16.00
C GLN A 11 -18.53 -9.45 16.99
N ASP A 12 -17.31 -9.01 16.66
CA ASP A 12 -16.50 -8.11 17.50
C ASP A 12 -16.66 -6.62 17.12
N ASN A 13 -17.60 -6.31 16.23
CA ASN A 13 -17.81 -4.96 15.73
C ASN A 13 -18.76 -4.18 16.65
N ILE A 14 -18.29 -3.03 17.13
CA ILE A 14 -19.17 -2.09 17.84
C ILE A 14 -19.97 -1.31 16.80
N ASN A 15 -21.29 -1.43 16.86
CA ASN A 15 -22.21 -0.70 15.99
C ASN A 15 -22.48 0.68 16.58
N MET A 16 -21.62 1.65 16.29
CA MET A 16 -21.84 3.05 16.64
C MET A 16 -22.16 3.82 15.36
N LEU A 17 -23.28 4.55 15.33
CA LEU A 17 -23.68 5.38 14.19
C LEU A 17 -23.85 4.63 12.84
N ARG A 18 -24.32 3.37 12.87
CA ARG A 18 -24.48 2.49 11.67
C ARG A 18 -23.15 2.11 11.00
N LEU A 19 -22.01 2.35 11.66
CA LEU A 19 -20.69 1.97 11.19
C LEU A 19 -20.21 0.75 11.98
N ASP A 20 -19.90 -0.34 11.27
CA ASP A 20 -19.28 -1.53 11.85
C ASP A 20 -17.79 -1.26 12.10
N ILE A 21 -17.43 -0.88 13.32
CA ILE A 21 -16.03 -0.60 13.68
C ILE A 21 -15.42 -1.83 14.33
N HIS A 22 -14.33 -2.32 13.74
CA HIS A 22 -13.50 -3.34 14.37
C HIS A 22 -12.68 -2.71 15.50
N ASN A 23 -13.24 -2.80 16.72
CA ASN A 23 -12.81 -2.05 17.89
C ASN A 23 -11.30 -2.13 18.21
N PRO A 24 -10.65 -3.32 18.23
CA PRO A 24 -9.24 -3.39 18.62
C PRO A 24 -8.30 -2.75 17.59
N VAL A 25 -8.53 -2.96 16.30
CA VAL A 25 -7.63 -2.44 15.25
C VAL A 25 -7.80 -0.92 15.10
N PHE A 26 -9.04 -0.43 15.11
CA PHE A 26 -9.30 1.00 14.95
C PHE A 26 -8.68 1.83 16.10
N VAL A 27 -8.87 1.40 17.35
CA VAL A 27 -8.38 2.15 18.51
C VAL A 27 -6.85 2.13 18.58
N VAL A 28 -6.22 0.97 18.37
CA VAL A 28 -4.75 0.85 18.42
C VAL A 28 -4.09 1.68 17.31
N SER A 29 -4.57 1.58 16.07
CA SER A 29 -4.01 2.36 14.96
C SER A 29 -4.22 3.86 15.16
N SER A 30 -5.41 4.30 15.59
CA SER A 30 -5.70 5.73 15.78
C SER A 30 -4.85 6.35 16.88
N ILE A 31 -4.75 5.68 18.04
CA ILE A 31 -3.92 6.14 19.15
C ILE A 31 -2.45 6.17 18.74
N SER A 32 -1.96 5.15 18.04
CA SER A 32 -0.58 5.10 17.55
C SER A 32 -0.25 6.27 16.64
N ILE A 33 -1.13 6.62 15.70
CA ILE A 33 -0.94 7.77 14.79
C ILE A 33 -0.95 9.09 15.58
N ILE A 34 -1.89 9.28 16.51
CA ILE A 34 -1.97 10.50 17.32
C ILE A 34 -0.68 10.68 18.14
N ILE A 35 -0.22 9.62 18.82
CA ILE A 35 1.03 9.66 19.60
C ILE A 35 2.20 10.00 18.69
N PHE A 36 2.30 9.36 17.51
CA PHE A 36 3.36 9.63 16.56
C PHE A 36 3.40 11.10 16.11
N ILE A 37 2.24 11.68 15.80
CA ILE A 37 2.12 13.10 15.42
C ILE A 37 2.56 14.01 16.58
N VAL A 38 2.06 13.77 17.80
CA VAL A 38 2.40 14.59 18.97
C VAL A 38 3.91 14.57 19.24
N ILE A 39 4.54 13.39 19.23
CA ILE A 39 5.99 13.27 19.43
C ILE A 39 6.76 14.01 18.33
N THR A 40 6.35 13.86 17.08
CA THR A 40 7.01 14.51 15.93
C THR A 40 6.94 16.04 15.99
N LEU A 41 5.81 16.58 16.47
CA LEU A 41 5.64 18.02 16.62
C LEU A 41 6.41 18.60 17.82
N LEU A 42 6.52 17.86 18.93
CA LEU A 42 7.24 18.33 20.11
C LEU A 42 8.77 18.24 19.97
N PHE A 43 9.28 17.25 19.24
CA PHE A 43 10.71 16.93 19.14
C PHE A 43 11.23 16.97 17.70
N GLN A 44 10.89 18.03 16.95
CA GLN A 44 11.21 18.14 15.53
C GLN A 44 12.69 17.93 15.20
N GLN A 45 13.60 18.52 15.98
CA GLN A 45 15.04 18.46 15.70
C GLN A 45 15.62 17.06 15.94
N GLN A 46 15.23 16.42 17.04
CA GLN A 46 15.65 15.06 17.37
C GLN A 46 15.11 14.07 16.31
N VAL A 47 13.85 14.21 15.93
CA VAL A 47 13.22 13.38 14.90
C VAL A 47 13.86 13.58 13.54
N ALA A 48 14.19 14.81 13.15
CA ALA A 48 14.92 15.09 11.91
C ALA A 48 16.31 14.44 11.90
N SER A 49 17.07 14.55 13.01
CA SER A 49 18.36 13.88 13.12
C SER A 49 18.24 12.36 13.08
N PHE A 50 17.21 11.81 13.73
CA PHE A 50 16.93 10.38 13.77
C PHE A 50 16.62 9.84 12.38
N PHE A 51 15.68 10.44 11.64
CA PHE A 51 15.39 10.05 10.27
C PHE A 51 16.55 10.33 9.30
N GLY A 52 17.37 11.34 9.59
CA GLY A 52 18.55 11.71 8.81
C GLY A 52 19.59 10.59 8.72
N TRP A 53 19.84 9.86 9.82
CA TRP A 53 20.73 8.68 9.79
C TRP A 53 19.98 7.38 9.49
N LEU A 54 18.72 7.26 9.92
CA LEU A 54 17.94 6.03 9.75
C LEU A 54 17.63 5.75 8.28
N ARG A 55 17.22 6.77 7.52
CA ARG A 55 16.92 6.61 6.08
C ARG A 55 18.10 6.02 5.31
N PRO A 56 19.31 6.61 5.32
CA PRO A 56 20.45 6.03 4.61
C PRO A 56 20.90 4.69 5.20
N ALA A 57 20.78 4.46 6.51
CA ALA A 57 21.10 3.16 7.11
C ALA A 57 20.20 2.03 6.57
N ILE A 58 18.89 2.29 6.46
CA ILE A 58 17.94 1.32 5.88
C ILE A 58 18.20 1.17 4.38
N THR A 59 18.31 2.28 3.64
CA THR A 59 18.53 2.22 2.20
C THR A 59 19.83 1.47 1.89
N ASN A 60 20.96 1.79 2.51
CA ASN A 60 22.23 1.13 2.20
C ASN A 60 22.26 -0.37 2.58
N THR A 61 21.55 -0.76 3.65
CA THR A 61 21.56 -2.15 4.13
C THR A 61 20.55 -3.03 3.40
N PHE A 62 19.38 -2.48 3.07
CA PHE A 62 18.24 -3.22 2.51
C PHE A 62 17.97 -2.89 1.04
N ASP A 63 18.79 -2.08 0.36
CA ASP A 63 18.61 -1.72 -1.06
C ASP A 63 18.39 -2.96 -1.94
N TRP A 64 19.26 -3.97 -1.76
CA TRP A 64 19.18 -5.22 -2.52
C TRP A 64 17.85 -5.96 -2.28
N LEU A 65 17.29 -5.89 -1.07
CA LEU A 65 16.01 -6.51 -0.74
C LEU A 65 14.87 -5.76 -1.43
N PHE A 66 14.88 -4.43 -1.40
CA PHE A 66 13.86 -3.63 -2.09
C PHE A 66 13.90 -3.84 -3.61
N LEU A 67 15.09 -3.80 -4.21
CA LEU A 67 15.29 -4.03 -5.64
C LEU A 67 14.91 -5.46 -6.05
N SER A 68 15.36 -6.48 -5.31
CA SER A 68 15.03 -7.87 -5.62
C SER A 68 13.54 -8.16 -5.44
N ALA A 69 12.91 -7.66 -4.38
CA ALA A 69 11.48 -7.82 -4.15
C ALA A 69 10.67 -7.18 -5.29
N ALA A 70 10.99 -5.95 -5.70
CA ALA A 70 10.32 -5.30 -6.82
C ALA A 70 10.44 -6.12 -8.11
N ASN A 71 11.63 -6.60 -8.44
CA ASN A 71 11.85 -7.46 -9.60
C ASN A 71 11.08 -8.78 -9.50
N ILE A 72 11.07 -9.43 -8.33
CA ILE A 72 10.32 -10.66 -8.08
C ILE A 72 8.82 -10.43 -8.29
N PHE A 73 8.24 -9.34 -7.78
CA PHE A 73 6.82 -9.03 -7.99
C PHE A 73 6.48 -8.80 -9.45
N VAL A 74 7.34 -8.13 -10.22
CA VAL A 74 7.14 -7.93 -11.66
C VAL A 74 7.19 -9.26 -12.41
N ILE A 75 8.22 -10.06 -12.17
CA ILE A 75 8.39 -11.39 -12.79
C ILE A 75 7.22 -12.31 -12.40
N PHE A 76 6.83 -12.29 -11.13
CA PHE A 76 5.71 -13.09 -10.63
C PHE A 76 4.39 -12.67 -11.27
N SER A 77 4.11 -11.37 -11.39
CA SER A 77 2.91 -10.87 -12.07
C SER A 77 2.90 -11.27 -13.55
N LEU A 78 4.04 -11.19 -14.24
CA LEU A 78 4.16 -11.60 -15.63
C LEU A 78 3.98 -13.12 -15.78
N PHE A 79 4.58 -13.89 -14.87
CA PHE A 79 4.40 -15.33 -14.79
C PHE A 79 2.94 -15.69 -14.61
N LEU A 80 2.23 -15.06 -13.66
CA LEU A 80 0.79 -15.29 -13.47
C LEU A 80 -0.02 -14.95 -14.74
N ALA A 81 0.30 -13.84 -15.40
CA ALA A 81 -0.40 -13.42 -16.62
C ALA A 81 -0.25 -14.40 -17.79
N VAL A 82 0.95 -14.99 -17.98
CA VAL A 82 1.22 -15.94 -19.07
C VAL A 82 0.85 -17.39 -18.69
N SER A 83 0.93 -17.72 -17.40
CA SER A 83 0.63 -19.06 -16.91
C SER A 83 -0.86 -19.41 -17.08
N PRO A 84 -1.22 -20.71 -17.04
CA PRO A 84 -2.62 -21.15 -17.04
C PRO A 84 -3.47 -20.55 -15.91
N LEU A 85 -2.82 -20.10 -14.82
CA LEU A 85 -3.49 -19.47 -13.67
C LEU A 85 -4.10 -18.11 -14.02
N GLY A 86 -3.54 -17.38 -14.99
CA GLY A 86 -4.09 -16.10 -15.44
C GLY A 86 -5.46 -16.22 -16.14
N LYS A 87 -5.85 -17.44 -16.55
CA LYS A 87 -7.17 -17.70 -17.15
C LYS A 87 -8.28 -17.89 -16.11
N ILE A 88 -7.93 -18.00 -14.82
CA ILE A 88 -8.88 -18.23 -13.74
C ILE A 88 -9.66 -16.93 -13.48
N ARG A 89 -10.99 -16.99 -13.57
CA ARG A 89 -11.87 -15.87 -13.25
C ARG A 89 -11.98 -15.70 -11.73
N LEU A 90 -11.68 -14.50 -11.25
CA LEU A 90 -11.89 -14.11 -9.85
C LEU A 90 -13.40 -13.88 -9.63
N GLY A 91 -14.01 -14.62 -8.70
CA GLY A 91 -15.46 -14.55 -8.43
C GLY A 91 -16.26 -15.78 -8.88
N GLY A 92 -15.60 -16.81 -9.44
CA GLY A 92 -16.23 -18.07 -9.83
C GLY A 92 -16.28 -18.28 -11.36
N VAL A 93 -16.67 -19.47 -11.78
CA VAL A 93 -16.65 -19.89 -13.20
C VAL A 93 -17.60 -19.05 -14.07
N ASP A 94 -18.74 -18.65 -13.52
CA ASP A 94 -19.78 -17.87 -14.21
C ASP A 94 -19.70 -16.36 -13.97
N ALA A 95 -18.65 -15.88 -13.30
CA ALA A 95 -18.47 -14.46 -13.03
C ALA A 95 -18.38 -13.66 -14.33
N LYS A 96 -19.15 -12.57 -14.40
CA LYS A 96 -19.11 -11.59 -15.49
C LYS A 96 -18.47 -10.30 -14.97
N PRO A 97 -17.77 -9.54 -15.82
CA PRO A 97 -17.21 -8.26 -15.41
C PRO A 97 -18.33 -7.26 -15.08
N ASP A 98 -18.25 -6.64 -13.90
CA ASP A 98 -19.21 -5.62 -13.46
C ASP A 98 -19.05 -4.30 -14.23
N TYR A 99 -17.87 -4.05 -14.79
CA TYR A 99 -17.52 -2.84 -15.53
C TYR A 99 -17.18 -3.15 -16.98
N SER A 100 -17.48 -2.20 -17.88
CA SER A 100 -17.00 -2.28 -19.26
C SER A 100 -15.48 -2.20 -19.31
N TYR A 101 -14.84 -2.70 -20.38
CA TYR A 101 -13.39 -2.65 -20.53
C TYR A 101 -12.82 -1.23 -20.41
N VAL A 102 -13.51 -0.24 -20.97
CA VAL A 102 -13.10 1.17 -20.88
C VAL A 102 -13.26 1.68 -19.44
N GLY A 103 -14.37 1.36 -18.78
CA GLY A 103 -14.60 1.75 -17.38
C GLY A 103 -13.58 1.14 -16.42
N TRP A 104 -13.23 -0.14 -16.62
CA TRP A 104 -12.20 -0.83 -15.85
C TRP A 104 -10.81 -0.22 -16.08
N PHE A 105 -10.46 0.09 -17.33
CA PHE A 105 -9.19 0.75 -17.63
C PHE A 105 -9.09 2.12 -16.97
N SER A 106 -10.17 2.92 -17.03
CA SER A 106 -10.25 4.21 -16.34
C SER A 106 -10.09 4.08 -14.82
N LEU A 107 -10.64 3.03 -14.21
CA LEU A 107 -10.51 2.76 -12.78
C LEU A 107 -9.05 2.51 -12.39
N ILE A 108 -8.34 1.65 -13.14
CA ILE A 108 -6.91 1.36 -12.88
C ILE A 108 -6.06 2.61 -13.10
N PHE A 109 -6.36 3.37 -14.15
CA PHE A 109 -5.66 4.63 -14.41
C PHE A 109 -5.85 5.63 -13.27
N ALA A 110 -7.09 5.83 -12.80
CA ALA A 110 -7.37 6.72 -11.67
C ALA A 110 -6.73 6.23 -10.37
N ALA A 111 -6.70 4.91 -10.12
CA ALA A 111 -6.06 4.33 -8.95
C ALA A 111 -4.51 4.49 -8.98
N GLY A 112 -3.91 4.47 -10.18
CA GLY A 112 -2.45 4.60 -10.35
C GLY A 112 -1.94 6.05 -10.38
N MET A 113 -2.76 7.00 -10.85
CA MET A 113 -2.38 8.41 -10.98
C MET A 113 -2.45 9.13 -9.62
N GLY A 114 -1.37 9.08 -8.85
CA GLY A 114 -1.27 9.71 -7.53
C GLY A 114 -0.68 11.12 -7.53
N ILE A 115 -0.73 11.78 -6.37
CA ILE A 115 -0.08 13.07 -6.10
C ILE A 115 1.43 13.05 -6.44
N GLY A 116 2.07 11.88 -6.34
CA GLY A 116 3.48 11.69 -6.67
C GLY A 116 3.82 12.08 -8.11
N LEU A 117 2.94 11.87 -9.09
CA LEU A 117 3.21 12.28 -10.47
C LEU A 117 3.22 13.80 -10.66
N MET A 118 2.41 14.53 -9.89
CA MET A 118 2.40 16.00 -9.95
C MET A 118 3.68 16.60 -9.37
N PHE A 119 4.23 16.00 -8.31
CA PHE A 119 5.47 16.47 -7.68
C PHE A 119 6.71 15.96 -8.40
N PHE A 120 6.82 14.64 -8.60
CA PHE A 120 8.02 14.00 -9.14
C PHE A 120 8.09 14.02 -10.67
N GLY A 121 6.97 14.22 -11.37
CA GLY A 121 6.93 14.21 -12.84
C GLY A 121 7.82 15.27 -13.49
N VAL A 122 8.05 16.40 -12.82
CA VAL A 122 8.99 17.44 -13.28
C VAL A 122 10.30 17.42 -12.48
N SER A 123 10.23 17.17 -11.15
CA SER A 123 11.42 17.27 -10.31
C SER A 123 12.44 16.17 -10.57
N GLU A 124 12.00 14.94 -10.85
CA GLU A 124 12.88 13.79 -11.06
C GLU A 124 13.70 13.95 -12.36
N PRO A 125 13.11 14.26 -13.53
CA PRO A 125 13.89 14.52 -14.74
C PRO A 125 14.90 15.67 -14.60
N ILE A 126 14.50 16.79 -13.98
CA ILE A 126 15.40 17.94 -13.78
C ILE A 126 16.55 17.57 -12.84
N SER A 127 16.27 16.84 -11.76
CA SER A 127 17.29 16.37 -10.83
C SER A 127 18.30 15.46 -11.53
N HIS A 128 17.84 14.49 -12.32
CA HIS A 128 18.72 13.59 -13.07
C HIS A 128 19.53 14.34 -14.13
N PHE A 129 18.90 15.26 -14.87
CA PHE A 129 19.57 16.10 -15.86
C PHE A 129 20.69 16.92 -15.23
N ASN A 130 20.41 17.65 -14.13
CA ASN A 130 21.42 18.43 -13.43
C ASN A 130 22.56 17.56 -12.88
N SER A 131 22.24 16.40 -12.30
CA SER A 131 23.26 15.48 -11.77
C SER A 131 24.13 14.81 -12.84
N SER A 132 23.67 14.77 -14.09
CA SER A 132 24.41 14.17 -15.22
C SER A 132 25.24 15.19 -16.00
N MET A 133 25.01 16.50 -15.78
CA MET A 133 25.69 17.60 -16.47
C MET A 133 26.81 18.26 -15.67
N CYS A 134 26.98 17.86 -14.41
CA CYS A 134 28.09 18.21 -13.53
C CYS A 134 28.95 16.96 -13.27
#